data_AF-A0A7L3W4W8-F1
#
_entry.id   AF-A0A7L3W4W8-F1
#
_cell.length_a   1.000
_cell.length_b   1.000
_cell.length_c   1.000
_cell.angle_alpha   90.00
_cell.angle_beta   90.00
_cell.angle_gamma   90.00
#
_symmetry.space_group_name_H-M   'P 1'
#
loop_
_entity.id
_entity.type
_entity.pdbx_description
1 polymer ?
#
loop_
_entity_poly.entity_id
_entity_poly.type
_entity_poly.pdbx_seq_one_letter_code
_entity_poly.pdbx_strand_id
1 'polypeptide(L)'
;PRSLLRPKPVPKSSGALRRKKCEPAVASSLIKKIFSHYAKMPVARDSFQVIEKCSEKYFRQLSNDLEAYSSHAGRKTVEMADLEVLMRRQGLVTDRMPLHVLIERNLPLEYRKLLIPVAMSGNKVIPCK
;
A
#
# COMPACT_ATOMS: atom_id res chain seq x y z
N PRO A 1 -8.00 -28.02 -67.84
CA PRO A 1 -8.87 -27.54 -66.74
C PRO A 1 -8.10 -27.48 -65.41
N ARG A 2 -7.48 -26.33 -65.10
CA ARG A 2 -6.79 -26.08 -63.82
C ARG A 2 -7.77 -25.43 -62.85
N SER A 3 -8.14 -26.12 -61.78
CA SER A 3 -8.98 -25.58 -60.71
C SER A 3 -8.16 -24.62 -59.83
N LEU A 4 -8.60 -23.36 -59.76
CA LEU A 4 -8.05 -22.33 -58.89
C LEU A 4 -8.61 -22.48 -57.48
N LEU A 5 -7.78 -22.89 -56.52
CA LEU A 5 -8.12 -22.87 -55.09
C LEU A 5 -8.13 -21.43 -54.60
N ARG A 6 -9.31 -20.94 -54.16
CA ARG A 6 -9.44 -19.63 -53.49
C ARG A 6 -8.98 -19.74 -52.02
N PRO A 7 -8.16 -18.81 -51.51
CA PRO A 7 -7.82 -18.77 -50.09
C PRO A 7 -9.00 -18.21 -49.27
N LYS A 8 -9.32 -18.88 -48.16
CA LYS A 8 -10.30 -18.40 -47.16
C LYS A 8 -9.76 -17.15 -46.45
N PRO A 9 -10.58 -16.11 -46.21
CA PRO A 9 -10.16 -14.96 -45.44
C PRO A 9 -10.06 -15.31 -43.95
N VAL A 10 -8.88 -15.06 -43.37
CA VAL A 10 -8.64 -15.17 -41.93
C VAL A 10 -9.25 -13.95 -41.23
N PRO A 11 -10.04 -14.12 -40.15
CA PRO A 11 -10.58 -12.99 -39.42
C PRO A 11 -9.44 -12.23 -38.71
N LYS A 12 -9.26 -10.96 -39.08
CA LYS A 12 -8.36 -10.03 -38.41
C LYS A 12 -8.94 -9.72 -37.03
N SER A 13 -8.25 -10.10 -35.95
CA SER A 13 -8.61 -9.70 -34.58
C SER A 13 -8.25 -8.22 -34.37
N SER A 14 -9.11 -7.32 -34.85
CA SER A 14 -9.05 -5.90 -34.51
C SER A 14 -9.65 -5.72 -33.12
N GLY A 15 -8.78 -5.69 -32.10
CA GLY A 15 -9.21 -5.47 -30.73
C GLY A 15 -8.04 -5.37 -29.78
N ALA A 16 -7.07 -4.48 -30.06
CA ALA A 16 -6.20 -4.00 -29.01
C ALA A 16 -7.09 -3.31 -27.98
N LEU A 17 -7.46 -4.05 -26.92
CA LEU A 17 -8.15 -3.51 -25.76
C LEU A 17 -7.33 -2.30 -25.32
N ARG A 18 -7.85 -1.09 -25.57
CA ARG A 18 -7.28 0.14 -25.05
C ARG A 18 -7.06 -0.10 -23.57
N ARG A 19 -5.81 -0.33 -23.17
CA ARG A 19 -5.42 -0.38 -21.76
C ARG A 19 -5.79 1.00 -21.24
N LYS A 20 -6.96 1.11 -20.61
CA LYS A 20 -7.29 2.27 -19.78
C LYS A 20 -6.07 2.46 -18.89
N LYS A 21 -5.51 3.67 -18.84
CA LYS A 21 -4.48 4.00 -17.85
C LYS A 21 -5.06 3.57 -16.51
N CYS A 22 -4.56 2.45 -15.99
CA CYS A 22 -4.98 1.94 -14.71
C CYS A 22 -4.22 2.85 -13.75
N GLU A 23 -4.92 3.79 -13.15
CA GLU A 23 -4.35 4.58 -12.06
C GLU A 23 -3.76 3.61 -11.04
N PRO A 24 -2.54 3.87 -10.52
CA PRO A 24 -1.89 2.97 -9.61
C PRO A 24 -2.74 2.85 -8.35
N ALA A 25 -3.31 1.67 -8.12
CA ALA A 25 -4.19 1.38 -6.99
C ALA A 25 -3.74 0.10 -6.29
N VAL A 26 -4.01 0.03 -4.99
CA VAL A 26 -3.77 -1.19 -4.22
C VAL A 26 -4.65 -2.32 -4.78
N ALA A 27 -4.09 -3.52 -4.91
CA ALA A 27 -4.81 -4.66 -5.46
C ALA A 27 -6.11 -4.94 -4.68
N SER A 28 -7.24 -5.02 -5.40
CA SER A 28 -8.57 -5.30 -4.82
C SER A 28 -8.57 -6.56 -3.94
N SER A 29 -7.85 -7.61 -4.36
CA SER A 29 -7.71 -8.85 -3.59
C SER A 29 -7.04 -8.63 -2.24
N LEU A 30 -6.04 -7.74 -2.16
CA LEU A 30 -5.36 -7.40 -0.92
C LEU A 30 -6.27 -6.59 0.01
N ILE A 31 -6.96 -5.59 -0.51
CA ILE A 31 -7.92 -4.78 0.25
C ILE A 31 -9.00 -5.69 0.87
N LYS A 32 -9.59 -6.56 0.05
CA LYS A 32 -10.60 -7.54 0.51
C LYS A 32 -10.06 -8.45 1.60
N LYS A 33 -8.83 -8.96 1.43
CA LYS A 33 -8.18 -9.87 2.39
C LYS A 33 -7.91 -9.17 3.73
N ILE A 34 -7.35 -7.97 3.71
CA ILE A 34 -7.07 -7.18 4.93
C ILE A 34 -8.37 -6.83 5.64
N PHE A 35 -9.36 -6.29 4.91
CA PHE A 35 -10.62 -5.87 5.52
C PHE A 35 -11.37 -7.05 6.14
N SER A 36 -11.51 -8.16 5.41
CA SER A 36 -12.19 -9.36 5.93
C SER A 36 -11.46 -9.94 7.14
N HIS A 37 -10.12 -9.90 7.15
CA HIS A 37 -9.33 -10.35 8.29
C HIS A 37 -9.64 -9.54 9.56
N TYR A 38 -9.84 -8.22 9.46
CA TYR A 38 -10.13 -7.38 10.63
C TYR A 38 -11.62 -7.29 10.98
N ALA A 39 -12.51 -7.36 9.99
CA ALA A 39 -13.96 -7.30 10.22
C ALA A 39 -14.49 -8.51 10.99
N LYS A 40 -13.84 -9.68 10.86
CA LYS A 40 -14.23 -10.96 11.51
C LYS A 40 -15.69 -11.37 11.25
N MET A 41 -16.30 -10.84 10.19
CA MET A 41 -17.68 -11.14 9.79
C MET A 41 -17.83 -11.12 8.25
N PRO A 42 -18.89 -11.75 7.71
CA PRO A 42 -19.19 -11.66 6.28
C PRO A 42 -19.44 -10.21 5.85
N VAL A 43 -18.89 -9.83 4.70
CA VAL A 43 -19.03 -8.48 4.14
C VAL A 43 -19.73 -8.60 2.79
N ALA A 44 -20.74 -7.76 2.56
CA ALA A 44 -21.47 -7.74 1.30
C ALA A 44 -20.56 -7.39 0.12
N ARG A 45 -20.83 -7.98 -1.05
CA ARG A 45 -19.99 -7.81 -2.25
C ARG A 45 -19.86 -6.34 -2.67
N ASP A 46 -20.97 -5.59 -2.60
CA ASP A 46 -21.02 -4.19 -3.01
C ASP A 46 -20.25 -3.28 -2.04
N SER A 47 -20.16 -3.66 -0.76
CA SER A 47 -19.38 -2.91 0.24
C SER A 47 -17.90 -2.86 -0.11
N PHE A 48 -17.35 -3.89 -0.76
CA PHE A 48 -15.95 -3.87 -1.17
C PHE A 48 -15.64 -2.80 -2.21
N GLN A 49 -16.58 -2.44 -3.09
CA GLN A 49 -16.37 -1.33 -4.03
C GLN A 49 -16.26 0.01 -3.29
N VAL A 50 -17.03 0.18 -2.20
CA VAL A 50 -16.95 1.37 -1.35
C VAL A 50 -15.62 1.40 -0.60
N ILE A 51 -15.19 0.27 -0.04
CA ILE A 51 -13.91 0.15 0.67
C ILE A 51 -12.73 0.45 -0.25
N GLU A 52 -12.77 -0.02 -1.51
CA GLU A 52 -11.75 0.28 -2.52
C GLU A 52 -11.65 1.80 -2.79
N LYS A 53 -12.80 2.47 -2.98
CA LYS A 53 -12.85 3.94 -3.14
C LYS A 53 -12.37 4.68 -1.89
N CYS A 54 -12.71 4.18 -0.69
CA CYS A 54 -12.23 4.76 0.57
C CYS A 54 -10.71 4.62 0.70
N SER A 55 -10.15 3.48 0.29
CA SER A 55 -8.70 3.24 0.26
C SER A 55 -8.00 4.24 -0.68
N GLU A 56 -8.54 4.48 -1.86
CA GLU A 56 -7.99 5.48 -2.80
C GLU A 56 -8.00 6.89 -2.17
N LYS A 57 -9.12 7.30 -1.57
CA LYS A 57 -9.21 8.59 -0.86
C LYS A 57 -8.23 8.69 0.29
N TYR A 58 -8.07 7.60 1.05
CA TYR A 58 -7.12 7.53 2.16
C TYR A 58 -5.68 7.79 1.69
N PHE A 59 -5.22 7.11 0.63
CA PHE A 59 -3.87 7.31 0.11
C PHE A 59 -3.68 8.71 -0.46
N ARG A 60 -4.68 9.28 -1.14
CA ARG A 60 -4.61 10.66 -1.64
C ARG A 60 -4.46 11.68 -0.51
N GLN A 61 -5.25 11.53 0.55
CA GLN A 61 -5.16 12.40 1.72
C GLN A 61 -3.80 12.25 2.41
N LEU A 62 -3.35 11.01 2.60
CA LEU A 62 -2.06 10.70 3.22
C LEU A 62 -0.89 11.30 2.43
N SER A 63 -0.92 11.24 1.10
CA SER A 63 0.09 11.89 0.25
C SER A 63 0.15 13.40 0.46
N ASN A 64 -1.01 14.09 0.48
CA ASN A 64 -1.07 15.53 0.72
C ASN A 64 -0.53 15.90 2.11
N ASP A 65 -0.84 15.09 3.12
CA ASP A 65 -0.37 15.32 4.49
C ASP A 65 1.15 15.17 4.62
N LEU A 66 1.72 14.13 4.01
CA LEU A 66 3.17 13.91 4.02
C LEU A 66 3.94 14.98 3.23
N GLU A 67 3.37 15.46 2.13
CA GLU A 67 3.92 16.60 1.38
C GLU A 67 3.96 17.85 2.27
N ALA A 68 2.89 18.14 3.00
CA ALA A 68 2.84 19.28 3.91
C ALA A 68 3.87 19.17 5.03
N TYR A 69 4.05 17.98 5.63
CA TYR A 69 5.03 17.78 6.71
C TYR A 69 6.48 17.88 6.24
N SER A 70 6.82 17.20 5.15
CA SER A 70 8.18 17.28 4.58
C SER A 70 8.51 18.70 4.11
N SER A 71 7.57 19.39 3.47
CA SER A 71 7.73 20.79 3.03
C SER A 71 7.85 21.76 4.21
N HIS A 72 7.09 21.55 5.29
CA HIS A 72 7.20 22.34 6.51
C HIS A 72 8.59 22.22 7.15
N ALA A 73 9.21 21.04 7.06
CA ALA A 73 10.58 20.80 7.49
C ALA A 73 11.64 21.24 6.45
N GLY A 74 11.25 21.87 5.34
CA GLY A 74 12.16 22.31 4.27
C GLY A 74 12.77 21.17 3.46
N ARG A 75 12.23 19.96 3.56
CA ARG A 75 12.70 18.74 2.87
C ARG A 75 11.83 18.46 1.64
N LYS A 76 12.42 17.74 0.67
CA LYS A 76 11.69 17.15 -0.48
C LYS A 76 11.46 15.64 -0.34
N THR A 77 12.02 15.06 0.72
CA THR A 77 11.97 13.62 1.01
C THR A 77 11.14 13.41 2.26
N VAL A 78 10.23 12.44 2.21
CA VAL A 78 9.46 11.99 3.37
C VAL A 78 10.36 11.15 4.26
N GLU A 79 10.41 11.49 5.54
CA GLU A 79 11.17 10.79 6.56
C GLU A 79 10.25 10.03 7.53
N MET A 80 10.83 9.12 8.33
CA MET A 80 10.10 8.35 9.34
C MET A 80 9.39 9.26 10.36
N ALA A 81 9.97 10.42 10.68
CA ALA A 81 9.36 11.40 11.56
C ALA A 81 8.04 11.95 11.00
N ASP A 82 7.94 12.15 9.68
CA ASP A 82 6.72 12.65 9.04
C ASP A 82 5.57 11.62 9.18
N LEU A 83 5.90 10.33 9.04
CA LEU A 83 4.97 9.24 9.28
C LEU A 83 4.57 9.12 10.75
N GLU A 84 5.51 9.27 11.68
CA GLU A 84 5.18 9.24 13.11
C GLU A 84 4.22 10.39 13.48
N VAL A 85 4.49 11.61 13.00
CA VAL A 85 3.60 12.76 13.19
C VAL A 85 2.23 12.51 12.58
N LEU A 86 2.16 11.96 11.36
CA LEU A 86 0.90 11.59 10.71
C LEU A 86 0.09 10.61 11.56
N MET A 87 0.73 9.54 12.05
CA MET A 87 0.06 8.51 12.85
C MET A 87 -0.31 9.00 14.25
N ARG A 88 0.45 9.95 14.82
CA ARG A 88 0.06 10.66 16.06
C ARG A 88 -1.19 11.51 15.83
N ARG A 89 -1.25 12.27 14.73
CA ARG A 89 -2.42 13.08 14.37
C ARG A 89 -3.67 12.21 14.11
N GLN A 90 -3.49 11.00 13.58
CA GLN A 90 -4.57 10.02 13.41
C GLN A 90 -5.00 9.34 14.73
N GLY A 91 -4.30 9.59 15.84
CA GLY A 91 -4.57 8.97 17.14
C GLY A 91 -4.10 7.52 17.27
N LEU A 92 -3.31 7.02 16.31
CA LEU A 92 -2.76 5.66 16.34
C LEU A 92 -1.53 5.56 17.24
N VAL A 93 -0.62 6.53 17.10
CA VAL A 93 0.57 6.63 17.95
C VAL A 93 0.27 7.52 19.14
N THR A 94 0.49 7.00 20.34
CA THR A 94 0.30 7.71 21.61
C THR A 94 1.43 7.33 22.56
N ASP A 95 1.53 7.99 23.72
CA ASP A 95 2.57 7.67 24.70
C ASP A 95 2.43 6.24 25.26
N ARG A 96 1.21 5.70 25.26
CA ARG A 96 0.92 4.30 25.63
C ARG A 96 1.07 3.33 24.45
N MET A 97 1.09 3.85 23.21
CA MET A 97 1.15 3.07 21.98
C MET A 97 2.19 3.66 21.03
N PRO A 98 3.49 3.47 21.31
CA PRO A 98 4.54 4.03 20.47
C PRO A 98 4.63 3.31 19.12
N LEU A 99 5.25 3.97 18.13
CA LEU A 99 5.30 3.49 16.74
C LEU A 99 5.93 2.09 16.61
N HIS A 100 6.99 1.79 17.36
CA HIS A 100 7.65 0.47 17.31
C HIS A 100 6.71 -0.67 17.76
N VAL A 101 5.84 -0.44 18.75
CA VAL A 101 4.83 -1.43 19.19
C VAL A 101 3.82 -1.67 18.07
N LEU A 102 3.40 -0.64 17.34
CA LEU A 102 2.50 -0.81 16.20
C LEU A 102 3.15 -1.62 15.07
N ILE A 103 4.44 -1.39 14.81
CA ILE A 103 5.23 -2.16 13.84
C ILE A 103 5.28 -3.64 14.23
N GLU A 104 5.57 -3.93 15.50
CA GLU A 104 5.61 -5.30 16.02
C GLU A 104 4.26 -6.01 15.96
N ARG A 105 3.14 -5.29 16.11
CA ARG A 105 1.81 -5.91 16.08
C ARG A 105 1.31 -6.15 14.66
N ASN A 106 1.61 -5.25 13.73
CA ASN A 106 0.93 -5.21 12.42
C ASN A 106 1.80 -5.62 11.23
N LEU A 107 3.13 -5.61 11.35
CA LEU A 107 4.01 -5.99 10.25
C LEU A 107 4.57 -7.42 10.40
N PRO A 108 4.75 -8.17 9.31
CA PRO A 108 5.55 -9.39 9.29
C PRO A 108 7.00 -9.19 9.76
N LEU A 109 7.62 -10.25 10.27
CA LEU A 109 8.97 -10.21 10.86
C LEU A 109 10.04 -9.66 9.89
N GLU A 110 9.96 -10.01 8.60
CA GLU A 110 10.87 -9.53 7.55
C GLU A 110 10.93 -7.99 7.50
N TYR A 111 9.78 -7.32 7.61
CA TYR A 111 9.72 -5.86 7.57
C TYR A 111 10.11 -5.22 8.92
N ARG A 112 9.86 -5.90 10.06
CA ARG A 112 10.26 -5.39 11.38
C ARG A 112 11.77 -5.24 11.48
N LYS A 113 12.52 -6.22 10.96
CA LYS A 113 14.00 -6.21 10.96
C LYS A 113 14.59 -5.00 10.24
N LEU A 114 13.86 -4.40 9.30
CA LEU A 114 14.29 -3.21 8.56
C LEU A 114 14.03 -1.91 9.34
N LEU A 115 13.04 -1.90 10.23
CA LEU A 115 12.54 -0.69 10.89
C LEU A 115 12.94 -0.59 12.36
N ILE A 116 13.06 -1.74 13.03
CA ILE A 116 13.46 -1.83 14.43
C ILE A 116 14.84 -2.46 14.47
N PRO A 117 15.86 -1.76 15.00
CA PRO A 117 17.16 -2.36 15.25
C PRO A 117 17.00 -3.55 16.21
N VAL A 118 17.13 -4.77 15.69
CA VAL A 118 17.10 -5.99 16.51
C VAL A 118 18.52 -6.26 16.99
N ALA A 119 18.70 -6.41 18.30
CA ALA A 119 19.94 -6.92 18.85
C ALA A 119 20.09 -8.39 18.43
N MET A 120 20.91 -8.64 17.41
CA MET A 120 21.35 -9.99 17.05
C MET A 120 22.52 -10.35 17.97
N SER A 121 22.63 -11.62 18.39
CA SER A 121 23.77 -12.11 19.17
C SER A 121 25.07 -11.81 18.41
N GLY A 122 25.79 -10.76 18.82
CA GLY A 122 26.93 -10.20 18.09
C GLY A 122 26.98 -8.66 18.03
N ASN A 123 25.89 -7.95 18.34
CA ASN A 123 25.90 -6.48 18.37
C ASN A 123 26.62 -5.95 19.63
N LYS A 124 27.73 -5.22 19.45
CA LYS A 124 28.33 -4.39 20.51
C LYS A 124 27.48 -3.15 20.71
N VAL A 125 26.70 -3.11 21.79
CA VAL A 125 26.06 -1.88 22.27
C VAL A 125 27.15 -1.03 22.92
N ILE A 126 27.58 0.04 22.24
CA ILE A 126 28.49 1.03 22.81
C ILE A 126 27.60 2.08 23.49
N PRO A 127 27.69 2.27 24.82
CA PRO A 127 27.00 3.37 25.48
C PRO A 127 27.58 4.69 24.96
N CYS A 128 26.73 5.56 24.42
CA CYS A 128 27.10 6.97 24.25
C CYS A 128 27.10 7.64 25.63
N LYS A 129 28.17 8.40 25.92
CA LYS A 129 28.33 9.19 27.14
C LYS A 129 27.32 10.32 27.23
#